data_AF-A0A9W9YNW7-F1
#
_entry.id   AF-A0A9W9YNW7-F1
#
_cell.length_a   1.000
_cell.length_b   1.000
_cell.length_c   1.000
_cell.angle_alpha   90.00
_cell.angle_beta   90.00
_cell.angle_gamma   90.00
#
_symmetry.space_group_name_H-M   'P 1'
#
loop_
_entity.id
_entity.type
_entity.pdbx_description
1 polymer ?
#
loop_
_entity_poly.entity_id
_entity_poly.type
_entity_poly.pdbx_seq_one_letter_code
_entity_poly.pdbx_strand_id
1 'polypeptide(L)'
;MEKWIILSLSLFALAHQTKGIDEALNAATNDVFSAARTSVRRIAVVLSDGKQGSQGSTVDGNIKTATENLRKLGVRVLAVATGPAQSQDTRILRMVTERDEDLVQADDFDALLGKLPGILSCGSCVCTNGDGYIIIDNYETKKNRERDDIRFEFKSALTGTDAGTGKRIIMHIESDYVDQLYVGYTMQTALEYKFDLGSGARLIMGGAVDHNIGNKWEKVHMTRVDRNGRIEVTYVGGDQIATTAESPGSSNRLDIPSSQGYFLGSPPEGINGGLTHLPPNFIGCIRYFSVDEYEPIVNAWVDSPDSSIEIQKGSMRPCTASDELYE
;
A
#
# COMPACT_ATOMS: atom_id res chain seq x y z
N MET A 1 8.70 6.21 33.88
CA MET A 1 8.15 7.30 33.05
C MET A 1 8.30 6.84 31.60
N GLU A 2 7.39 5.99 31.15
CA GLU A 2 7.46 5.45 29.78
C GLU A 2 6.60 6.31 28.87
N LYS A 3 7.25 6.96 27.91
CA LYS A 3 6.63 7.75 26.86
C LYS A 3 6.17 6.81 25.76
N TRP A 4 4.87 6.78 25.52
CA TRP A 4 4.26 6.15 24.35
C TRP A 4 4.37 7.12 23.17
N ILE A 5 5.01 6.69 22.08
CA ILE A 5 4.88 7.33 20.77
C ILE A 5 3.76 6.60 20.05
N ILE A 6 2.61 7.26 19.91
CA ILE A 6 1.48 6.79 19.11
C ILE A 6 1.71 7.30 17.69
N LEU A 7 2.11 6.41 16.77
CA LEU A 7 1.93 6.60 15.34
C LEU A 7 0.61 5.94 14.94
N SER A 8 -0.17 6.59 14.10
CA SER A 8 -1.55 6.26 13.73
C SER A 8 -1.68 5.05 12.80
N LEU A 9 -1.09 3.92 13.19
CA LEU A 9 -1.60 2.58 12.90
C LEU A 9 -2.11 2.04 14.23
N SER A 10 -3.29 1.43 14.28
CA SER A 10 -3.73 0.66 15.45
C SER A 10 -2.94 -0.65 15.54
N LEU A 11 -1.62 -0.55 15.68
CA LEU A 11 -0.72 -1.69 15.86
C LEU A 11 -0.64 -1.98 17.35
N PHE A 12 -1.39 -3.00 17.79
CA PHE A 12 -1.30 -3.50 19.15
C PHE A 12 -0.47 -4.78 19.16
N ALA A 13 0.64 -4.76 19.90
CA ALA A 13 1.39 -5.95 20.26
C ALA A 13 0.80 -6.54 21.54
N LEU A 14 0.24 -7.76 21.45
CA LEU A 14 -0.16 -8.50 22.65
C LEU A 14 1.06 -9.26 23.19
N ALA A 15 1.64 -8.76 24.27
CA ALA A 15 2.61 -9.50 25.07
C ALA A 15 1.89 -10.07 26.30
N HIS A 16 1.84 -11.39 26.45
CA HIS A 16 1.33 -11.98 27.68
C HIS A 16 2.13 -13.21 28.12
N GLN A 17 2.78 -13.07 29.27
CA GLN A 17 3.43 -14.15 30.01
C GLN A 17 2.31 -14.80 30.84
N THR A 18 1.92 -16.05 30.53
CA THR A 18 1.11 -17.00 31.34
C THR A 18 -0.39 -17.25 31.06
N LYS A 19 -1.06 -16.62 30.07
CA LYS A 19 -2.43 -17.01 29.64
C LYS A 19 -2.48 -17.43 28.17
N GLY A 20 -3.37 -18.35 27.83
CA GLY A 20 -3.48 -18.97 26.50
C GLY A 20 -3.73 -17.95 25.37
N ILE A 21 -3.27 -18.30 24.16
CA ILE A 21 -3.40 -17.45 22.96
C ILE A 21 -4.86 -17.10 22.69
N ASP A 22 -5.79 -18.02 22.97
CA ASP A 22 -7.24 -17.82 22.85
C ASP A 22 -7.79 -16.71 23.75
N GLU A 23 -7.34 -16.61 25.01
CA GLU A 23 -7.75 -15.52 25.90
C GLU A 23 -7.26 -14.16 25.38
N ALA A 24 -6.02 -14.11 24.90
CA ALA A 24 -5.42 -12.90 24.34
C ALA A 24 -6.18 -12.40 23.10
N LEU A 25 -6.53 -13.30 22.17
CA LEU A 25 -7.30 -12.96 20.98
C LEU A 25 -8.73 -12.49 21.32
N ASN A 26 -9.36 -13.10 22.33
CA ASN A 26 -10.67 -12.66 22.82
C ASN A 26 -10.62 -11.28 23.48
N ALA A 27 -9.59 -11.00 24.30
CA ALA A 27 -9.37 -9.68 24.86
C ALA A 27 -9.16 -8.63 23.75
N ALA A 28 -8.35 -8.95 22.73
CA ALA A 28 -8.17 -8.07 21.58
C ALA A 28 -9.50 -7.78 20.85
N THR A 29 -10.34 -8.79 20.66
CA THR A 29 -11.67 -8.64 20.06
C THR A 29 -12.54 -7.68 20.87
N ASN A 30 -12.67 -7.93 22.17
CA ASN A 30 -13.65 -7.27 23.01
C ASN A 30 -13.21 -5.88 23.47
N ASP A 31 -11.92 -5.70 23.75
CA ASP A 31 -11.41 -4.50 24.43
C ASP A 31 -10.72 -3.54 23.47
N VAL A 32 -10.19 -4.03 22.35
CA VAL A 32 -9.40 -3.23 21.40
C VAL A 32 -10.15 -3.00 20.10
N PHE A 33 -10.53 -4.07 19.40
CA PHE A 33 -11.07 -3.96 18.04
C PHE A 33 -12.57 -3.67 17.98
N SER A 34 -13.31 -3.92 19.06
CA SER A 34 -14.73 -3.55 19.20
C SER A 34 -14.97 -2.04 19.04
N ALA A 35 -14.02 -1.22 19.48
CA ALA A 35 -14.06 0.24 19.41
C ALA A 35 -13.20 0.83 18.27
N ALA A 36 -12.58 -0.02 17.44
CA ALA A 36 -11.68 0.43 16.38
C ALA A 36 -12.45 1.19 15.28
N ARG A 37 -11.89 2.32 14.83
CA ARG A 37 -12.45 3.13 13.74
C ARG A 37 -12.64 2.26 12.48
N THR A 38 -13.72 2.50 11.74
CA THR A 38 -14.09 1.72 10.55
C THR A 38 -13.25 2.03 9.32
N SER A 39 -12.55 3.16 9.29
CA SER A 39 -11.76 3.63 8.15
C SER A 39 -10.26 3.30 8.24
N VAL A 40 -9.82 2.58 9.28
CA VAL A 40 -8.39 2.23 9.47
C VAL A 40 -8.19 0.73 9.39
N ARG A 41 -7.04 0.31 8.88
CA ARG A 41 -6.66 -1.10 8.92
C ARG A 41 -6.47 -1.56 10.36
N ARG A 42 -6.93 -2.78 10.61
CA ARG A 42 -6.88 -3.43 11.91
C ARG A 42 -5.94 -4.63 11.79
N ILE A 43 -4.79 -4.53 12.43
CA ILE A 43 -3.76 -5.57 12.41
C ILE A 43 -3.51 -5.98 13.86
N ALA A 44 -3.65 -7.27 14.14
CA ALA A 44 -3.23 -7.87 15.40
C ALA A 44 -1.91 -8.60 15.18
N VAL A 45 -0.89 -8.28 15.97
CA VAL A 45 0.40 -9.01 15.93
C VAL A 45 0.50 -9.89 17.17
N VAL A 46 0.55 -11.20 16.94
CA VAL A 46 0.71 -12.22 17.97
C VAL A 46 2.20 -12.56 18.07
N LEU A 47 2.85 -12.11 19.13
CA LEU A 47 4.24 -12.45 19.43
C LEU A 47 4.28 -13.62 20.42
N SER A 48 4.90 -14.73 20.02
CA SER A 48 4.99 -15.95 20.84
C SER A 48 6.35 -16.63 20.70
N ASP A 49 6.76 -17.39 21.71
CA ASP A 49 7.88 -18.33 21.61
C ASP A 49 7.48 -19.64 20.90
N GLY A 50 6.25 -19.71 20.39
CA GLY A 50 5.68 -20.88 19.72
C GLY A 50 5.26 -21.99 20.67
N LYS A 51 5.25 -21.78 21.99
CA LYS A 51 4.87 -22.81 22.97
C LYS A 51 3.57 -22.43 23.67
N GLN A 52 2.64 -23.38 23.74
CA GLN A 52 1.44 -23.28 24.56
C GLN A 52 1.43 -24.43 25.59
N GLY A 53 1.24 -24.08 26.87
CA GLY A 53 1.39 -25.01 28.00
C GLY A 53 0.33 -26.12 28.09
N SER A 54 -0.72 -26.07 27.26
CA SER A 54 -1.82 -27.04 27.24
C SER A 54 -2.19 -27.38 25.79
N GLN A 55 -2.19 -28.67 25.46
CA GLN A 55 -2.47 -29.23 24.13
C GLN A 55 -3.76 -30.05 24.15
N GLY A 56 -4.61 -29.94 23.12
CA GLY A 56 -5.82 -30.76 22.95
C GLY A 56 -6.91 -30.09 22.11
N SER A 57 -7.86 -30.88 21.58
CA SER A 57 -8.90 -30.41 20.64
C SER A 57 -9.76 -29.26 21.16
N THR A 58 -9.93 -29.14 22.48
CA THR A 58 -10.65 -28.03 23.11
C THR A 58 -9.88 -26.71 23.02
N VAL A 59 -8.55 -26.75 23.18
CA VAL A 59 -7.69 -25.56 23.09
C VAL A 59 -7.62 -25.08 21.64
N ASP A 60 -7.48 -26.00 20.70
CA ASP A 60 -7.49 -25.70 19.26
C ASP A 60 -8.81 -25.06 18.82
N GLY A 61 -9.94 -25.61 19.30
CA GLY A 61 -11.27 -25.07 19.05
C GLY A 61 -11.46 -23.65 19.58
N ASN A 62 -10.92 -23.35 20.78
CA ASN A 62 -10.97 -22.02 21.36
C ASN A 62 -10.14 -21.00 20.56
N ILE A 63 -8.93 -21.37 20.16
CA ILE A 63 -8.05 -20.51 19.35
C ILE A 63 -8.71 -20.19 18.01
N LYS A 64 -9.27 -21.21 17.36
CA LYS A 64 -10.00 -21.02 16.09
C LYS A 64 -11.18 -20.06 16.27
N THR A 65 -11.98 -20.27 17.31
CA THR A 65 -13.14 -19.41 17.62
C THR A 65 -12.73 -17.96 17.88
N ALA A 66 -11.71 -17.75 18.71
CA ALA A 66 -11.20 -16.43 19.04
C ALA A 66 -10.63 -15.71 17.79
N THR A 67 -9.92 -16.45 16.95
CA THR A 67 -9.40 -15.94 15.67
C THR A 67 -10.55 -15.56 14.73
N GLU A 68 -11.55 -16.42 14.56
CA GLU A 68 -12.73 -16.12 13.73
C GLU A 68 -13.50 -14.88 14.17
N ASN A 69 -13.54 -14.59 15.48
CA ASN A 69 -14.17 -13.37 15.98
C ASN A 69 -13.41 -12.10 15.58
N LEU A 70 -12.07 -12.12 15.63
CA LEU A 70 -11.23 -11.04 15.10
C LEU A 70 -11.45 -10.85 13.59
N ARG A 71 -11.54 -11.95 12.84
CA ARG A 71 -11.78 -11.92 11.39
C ARG A 71 -13.12 -11.28 11.02
N LYS A 72 -14.18 -11.59 11.77
CA LYS A 72 -15.49 -10.94 11.60
C LYS A 72 -15.45 -9.42 11.81
N LEU A 73 -14.48 -8.93 12.58
CA LEU A 73 -14.21 -7.50 12.77
C LEU A 73 -13.25 -6.93 11.71
N GLY A 74 -12.90 -7.68 10.66
CA GLY A 74 -11.96 -7.25 9.61
C GLY A 74 -10.53 -7.07 10.11
N VAL A 75 -10.15 -7.78 11.18
CA VAL A 75 -8.79 -7.74 11.74
C VAL A 75 -7.93 -8.79 11.05
N ARG A 76 -6.81 -8.37 10.45
CA ARG A 76 -5.77 -9.27 9.94
C ARG A 76 -4.85 -9.67 11.09
N VAL A 77 -4.56 -10.96 11.25
CA VAL A 77 -3.72 -11.45 12.34
C VAL A 77 -2.38 -11.94 11.78
N LEU A 78 -1.28 -11.33 12.25
CA LEU A 78 0.09 -11.72 11.95
C LEU A 78 0.66 -12.50 13.13
N ALA A 79 1.14 -13.72 12.92
CA ALA A 79 1.78 -14.50 13.96
C ALA A 79 3.30 -14.45 13.80
N VAL A 80 3.98 -14.04 14.85
CA VAL A 80 5.44 -13.91 14.91
C VAL A 80 5.96 -14.83 16.00
N ALA A 81 6.68 -15.87 15.60
CA ALA A 81 7.30 -16.83 16.48
C ALA A 81 8.82 -16.67 16.52
N THR A 82 9.35 -16.50 17.74
CA THR A 82 10.79 -16.32 17.97
C THR A 82 11.36 -17.49 18.77
N GLY A 83 12.43 -18.09 18.27
CA GLY A 83 13.14 -19.20 18.92
C GLY A 83 13.41 -20.34 17.94
N PRO A 84 14.24 -21.34 18.31
CA PRO A 84 14.66 -22.39 17.40
C PRO A 84 13.46 -23.10 16.76
N ALA A 85 13.46 -23.28 15.43
CA ALA A 85 12.35 -23.89 14.69
C ALA A 85 11.84 -25.23 15.26
N GLN A 86 12.71 -26.03 15.88
CA GLN A 86 12.36 -27.31 16.53
C GLN A 86 11.53 -27.16 17.81
N SER A 87 11.46 -25.95 18.35
CA SER A 87 10.78 -25.63 19.62
C SER A 87 9.45 -24.90 19.43
N GLN A 88 9.09 -24.59 18.18
CA GLN A 88 7.87 -23.87 17.83
C GLN A 88 6.75 -24.84 17.41
N ASP A 89 5.57 -24.70 18.02
CA ASP A 89 4.35 -25.37 17.58
C ASP A 89 3.71 -24.61 16.40
N THR A 90 4.21 -24.89 15.21
CA THR A 90 3.74 -24.28 13.96
C THR A 90 2.27 -24.55 13.66
N ARG A 91 1.69 -25.63 14.20
CA ARG A 91 0.29 -25.97 14.02
C ARG A 91 -0.61 -24.92 14.67
N ILE A 92 -0.28 -24.48 15.88
CA ILE A 92 -1.04 -23.46 16.61
C ILE A 92 -0.95 -22.11 15.90
N LEU A 93 0.26 -21.71 15.49
CA LEU A 93 0.49 -20.43 14.84
C LEU A 93 -0.22 -20.35 13.48
N ARG A 94 -0.27 -21.46 12.73
CA ARG A 94 -1.06 -21.59 11.48
C ARG A 94 -2.57 -21.51 11.69
N MET A 95 -3.08 -21.87 12.87
CA MET A 95 -4.51 -21.70 13.17
C MET A 95 -4.88 -20.24 13.44
N VAL A 96 -3.92 -19.45 13.93
CA VAL A 96 -4.09 -18.03 14.24
C VAL A 96 -4.00 -17.18 12.97
N THR A 97 -3.19 -17.58 11.99
CA THR A 97 -3.04 -16.86 10.72
C THR A 97 -4.06 -17.31 9.67
N GLU A 98 -4.38 -16.43 8.73
CA GLU A 98 -5.20 -16.78 7.55
C GLU A 98 -4.37 -17.35 6.42
N ARG A 99 -3.18 -16.76 6.22
CA ARG A 99 -2.26 -17.11 5.15
C ARG A 99 -0.95 -17.60 5.75
N ASP A 100 -0.25 -18.45 5.00
CA ASP A 100 1.08 -18.92 5.38
C ASP A 100 2.11 -17.77 5.40
N GLU A 101 1.89 -16.73 4.60
CA GLU A 101 2.72 -15.50 4.57
C GLU A 101 2.55 -14.62 5.82
N ASP A 102 1.46 -14.78 6.57
CA ASP A 102 1.21 -14.06 7.83
C ASP A 102 1.91 -14.73 9.03
N LEU A 103 2.53 -15.90 8.81
CA LEU A 103 3.32 -16.61 9.79
C LEU A 103 4.81 -16.33 9.60
N VAL A 104 5.38 -15.72 10.63
CA VAL A 104 6.79 -15.33 10.65
C VAL A 104 7.49 -16.17 11.70
N GLN A 105 8.47 -16.93 11.25
CA GLN A 105 9.33 -17.69 12.15
C GLN A 105 10.72 -17.10 12.11
N ALA A 106 11.28 -16.76 13.24
CA ALA A 106 12.66 -16.30 13.36
C ALA A 106 13.36 -17.08 14.47
N ASP A 107 14.60 -17.52 14.22
CA ASP A 107 15.35 -18.28 15.21
C ASP A 107 15.81 -17.39 16.39
N ASP A 108 16.06 -16.11 16.11
CA ASP A 108 16.47 -15.09 17.07
C ASP A 108 15.91 -13.71 16.70
N PHE A 109 16.25 -12.70 17.52
CA PHE A 109 15.77 -11.33 17.34
C PHE A 109 16.37 -10.66 16.10
N ASP A 110 17.62 -10.94 15.74
CA ASP A 110 18.26 -10.36 14.56
C ASP A 110 17.65 -10.92 13.27
N ALA A 111 17.35 -12.22 13.24
CA ALA A 111 16.60 -12.88 12.18
C ALA A 111 15.17 -12.34 12.08
N LEU A 112 14.54 -11.97 13.20
CA LEU A 112 13.24 -11.30 13.18
C LEU A 112 13.34 -9.91 12.58
N LEU A 113 14.33 -9.11 13.00
CA LEU A 113 14.59 -7.78 12.45
C LEU A 113 14.84 -7.84 10.94
N GLY A 114 15.58 -8.85 10.46
CA GLY A 114 15.78 -9.08 9.03
C GLY A 114 14.52 -9.48 8.26
N LYS A 115 13.48 -9.99 8.93
CA LYS A 115 12.20 -10.38 8.32
C LYS A 115 11.14 -9.29 8.38
N LEU A 116 11.26 -8.31 9.30
CA LEU A 116 10.31 -7.19 9.43
C LEU A 116 9.99 -6.46 8.12
N PRO A 117 10.95 -6.20 7.20
CA PRO A 117 10.62 -5.59 5.92
C PRO A 117 9.59 -6.41 5.12
N GLY A 118 9.77 -7.73 5.04
CA GLY A 118 8.83 -8.63 4.35
C GLY A 118 7.44 -8.71 5.01
N ILE A 119 7.39 -8.65 6.35
CA ILE A 119 6.14 -8.73 7.15
C ILE A 119 5.30 -7.47 6.97
N LEU A 120 5.95 -6.32 6.91
CA LEU A 120 5.34 -5.04 6.61
C LEU A 120 5.09 -4.85 5.10
N SER A 121 5.56 -5.78 4.26
CA SER A 121 5.58 -5.66 2.80
C SER A 121 4.52 -6.46 2.04
N CYS A 122 3.68 -7.28 2.69
CA CYS A 122 2.58 -7.96 1.97
C CYS A 122 1.65 -6.92 1.32
N GLY A 123 1.78 -6.76 0.00
CA GLY A 123 1.03 -5.80 -0.82
C GLY A 123 1.55 -4.37 -0.78
N SER A 124 2.60 -4.04 -0.01
CA SER A 124 3.13 -2.68 0.00
C SER A 124 4.09 -2.42 -1.14
N CYS A 125 4.62 -3.49 -1.76
CA CYS A 125 5.52 -3.45 -2.90
C CYS A 125 5.04 -4.41 -4.01
N VAL A 126 4.93 -3.90 -5.23
CA VAL A 126 4.53 -4.68 -6.41
C VAL A 126 5.41 -4.34 -7.59
N CYS A 127 5.70 -5.34 -8.42
CA CYS A 127 6.36 -5.17 -9.72
C CYS A 127 5.41 -5.61 -10.84
N THR A 128 5.47 -4.89 -11.97
CA THR A 128 4.68 -5.18 -13.18
C THR A 128 5.50 -4.92 -14.44
N ASN A 129 5.19 -5.65 -15.51
CA ASN A 129 5.80 -5.53 -16.82
C ASN A 129 5.02 -4.61 -17.78
N GLY A 130 3.96 -3.94 -17.30
CA GLY A 130 3.10 -3.07 -18.11
C GLY A 130 1.76 -3.69 -18.51
N ASP A 131 1.48 -4.93 -18.13
CA ASP A 131 0.18 -5.56 -18.40
C ASP A 131 -0.74 -5.52 -17.16
N GLY A 132 -0.27 -4.94 -16.06
CA GLY A 132 -0.95 -4.93 -14.77
C GLY A 132 -1.56 -3.58 -14.43
N TYR A 133 -2.76 -3.61 -13.85
CA TYR A 133 -3.46 -2.42 -13.36
C TYR A 133 -4.38 -2.74 -12.18
N ILE A 134 -4.75 -1.70 -11.44
CA ILE A 134 -5.74 -1.74 -10.37
C ILE A 134 -6.80 -0.67 -10.69
N ILE A 135 -8.08 -1.05 -10.65
CA ILE A 135 -9.20 -0.12 -10.73
C ILE A 135 -9.89 -0.10 -9.37
N ILE A 136 -10.27 1.10 -8.92
CA ILE A 136 -11.00 1.31 -7.68
C ILE A 136 -12.23 2.15 -7.97
N ASP A 137 -13.42 1.56 -7.88
CA ASP A 137 -14.68 2.26 -8.06
C ASP A 137 -15.03 3.15 -6.85
N ASN A 138 -15.89 4.15 -7.07
CA ASN A 138 -16.36 5.07 -6.05
C ASN A 138 -15.20 5.74 -5.28
N TYR A 139 -14.13 6.07 -6.00
CA TYR A 139 -12.89 6.59 -5.42
C TYR A 139 -13.07 7.94 -4.70
N GLU A 140 -14.13 8.68 -5.03
CA GLU A 140 -14.58 9.90 -4.34
C GLU A 140 -14.61 9.76 -2.82
N THR A 141 -15.01 8.57 -2.33
CA THR A 141 -15.18 8.29 -0.89
C THR A 141 -13.85 8.12 -0.16
N LYS A 142 -12.77 7.93 -0.92
CA LYS A 142 -11.41 7.70 -0.43
C LYS A 142 -10.53 8.95 -0.55
N LYS A 143 -11.08 10.07 -1.04
CA LYS A 143 -10.34 11.29 -1.36
C LYS A 143 -10.67 12.46 -0.46
N ASN A 144 -9.63 13.24 -0.13
CA ASN A 144 -9.81 14.56 0.42
C ASN A 144 -9.93 15.58 -0.73
N ARG A 145 -11.04 16.34 -0.77
CA ARG A 145 -11.32 17.27 -1.88
C ARG A 145 -10.41 18.50 -1.84
N GLU A 146 -10.04 18.96 -0.65
CA GLU A 146 -9.27 20.20 -0.45
C GLU A 146 -7.75 19.97 -0.41
N ARG A 147 -7.32 18.73 -0.16
CA ARG A 147 -5.92 18.38 -0.03
C ARG A 147 -5.62 17.06 -0.70
N ASP A 148 -4.44 16.95 -1.28
CA ASP A 148 -3.86 15.67 -1.68
C ASP A 148 -2.55 15.46 -0.91
N ASP A 149 -2.32 14.23 -0.43
CA ASP A 149 -1.05 13.72 0.07
C ASP A 149 -0.77 12.38 -0.61
N ILE A 150 0.13 12.38 -1.59
CA ILE A 150 0.48 11.22 -2.41
C ILE A 150 1.94 10.87 -2.14
N ARG A 151 2.18 9.62 -1.76
CA ARG A 151 3.53 9.12 -1.46
C ARG A 151 3.74 7.79 -2.12
N PHE A 152 4.93 7.58 -2.65
CA PHE A 152 5.39 6.27 -3.10
C PHE A 152 6.91 6.30 -3.26
N GLU A 153 7.49 5.12 -3.29
CA GLU A 153 8.82 4.91 -3.82
C GLU A 153 8.72 4.04 -5.06
N PHE A 154 9.48 4.34 -6.11
CA PHE A 154 9.44 3.55 -7.32
C PHE A 154 10.81 3.43 -7.96
N LYS A 155 10.93 2.40 -8.81
CA LYS A 155 12.04 2.23 -9.73
C LYS A 155 11.49 1.70 -11.05
N SER A 156 12.10 2.13 -12.15
CA SER A 156 11.72 1.66 -13.48
C SER A 156 12.97 1.40 -14.32
N ALA A 157 12.94 0.29 -15.06
CA ALA A 157 13.99 -0.12 -16.00
C ALA A 157 13.63 0.21 -17.45
N LEU A 158 12.76 1.20 -17.69
CA LEU A 158 12.37 1.62 -19.03
C LEU A 158 13.60 1.94 -19.88
N THR A 159 13.86 1.09 -20.88
CA THR A 159 14.92 1.29 -21.88
C THR A 159 14.31 1.79 -23.20
N GLY A 160 15.07 2.59 -23.95
CA GLY A 160 14.62 3.41 -25.09
C GLY A 160 14.09 2.72 -26.35
N THR A 161 13.49 1.52 -26.27
CA THR A 161 12.87 0.81 -27.39
C THR A 161 11.35 0.68 -27.28
N ASP A 162 10.75 1.08 -26.16
CA ASP A 162 9.30 0.98 -25.99
C ASP A 162 8.58 2.11 -26.75
N ALA A 163 8.12 1.79 -27.96
CA ALA A 163 7.47 2.72 -28.88
C ALA A 163 6.18 3.33 -28.28
N GLY A 164 6.25 4.61 -27.87
CA GLY A 164 5.09 5.44 -27.52
C GLY A 164 5.41 6.50 -26.48
N THR A 165 5.48 7.78 -26.90
CA THR A 165 5.62 9.06 -26.14
C THR A 165 6.66 9.15 -25.00
N GLY A 166 7.31 8.05 -24.61
CA GLY A 166 8.16 7.95 -23.44
C GLY A 166 7.40 8.09 -22.12
N LYS A 167 6.07 8.18 -22.09
CA LYS A 167 5.26 8.41 -20.89
C LYS A 167 4.59 7.14 -20.39
N ARG A 168 4.46 7.01 -19.09
CA ARG A 168 3.71 5.94 -18.42
C ARG A 168 2.87 6.49 -17.28
N ILE A 169 1.73 5.85 -17.04
CA ILE A 169 0.82 6.21 -15.94
C ILE A 169 1.21 5.50 -14.64
N ILE A 170 1.18 6.22 -13.52
CA ILE A 170 1.19 5.66 -12.16
C ILE A 170 -0.20 5.73 -11.56
N MET A 171 -0.92 6.83 -11.78
CA MET A 171 -2.27 7.03 -11.27
C MET A 171 -3.07 7.98 -12.16
N HIS A 172 -4.35 7.70 -12.29
CA HIS A 172 -5.32 8.64 -12.85
C HIS A 172 -6.66 8.49 -12.11
N ILE A 173 -7.32 9.61 -11.81
CA ILE A 173 -8.70 9.60 -11.36
C ILE A 173 -9.55 10.13 -12.50
N GLU A 174 -10.53 9.33 -12.90
CA GLU A 174 -11.56 9.71 -13.84
C GLU A 174 -12.88 9.95 -13.11
N SER A 175 -13.63 10.95 -13.55
CA SER A 175 -14.98 11.23 -13.06
C SER A 175 -15.81 11.86 -14.17
N ASP A 176 -17.11 12.05 -13.92
CA ASP A 176 -18.01 12.77 -14.84
C ASP A 176 -17.68 14.28 -14.95
N TYR A 177 -16.79 14.78 -14.10
CA TYR A 177 -16.41 16.19 -14.00
C TYR A 177 -15.07 16.42 -14.70
N VAL A 178 -14.81 17.68 -15.05
CA VAL A 178 -13.53 18.09 -15.68
C VAL A 178 -12.34 18.02 -14.71
N ASP A 179 -12.64 17.99 -13.42
CA ASP A 179 -11.71 17.80 -12.32
C ASP A 179 -10.95 16.50 -12.50
N GLN A 180 -9.63 16.57 -12.36
CA GLN A 180 -8.78 15.42 -12.61
C GLN A 180 -7.56 15.43 -11.71
N LEU A 181 -7.06 14.24 -11.44
CA LEU A 181 -5.77 14.03 -10.80
C LEU A 181 -5.01 12.98 -11.61
N TYR A 182 -3.77 13.28 -11.96
CA TYR A 182 -2.94 12.42 -12.77
C TYR A 182 -1.50 12.45 -12.25
N VAL A 183 -0.93 11.25 -12.14
CA VAL A 183 0.48 11.03 -11.86
C VAL A 183 1.04 10.12 -12.94
N GLY A 184 2.08 10.60 -13.61
CA GLY A 184 2.82 9.84 -14.60
C GLY A 184 4.31 10.09 -14.49
N TYR A 185 5.06 9.39 -15.32
CA TYR A 185 6.50 9.63 -15.45
C TYR A 185 6.93 9.43 -16.89
N THR A 186 8.09 9.99 -17.23
CA THR A 186 8.67 9.92 -18.56
C THR A 186 10.03 9.22 -18.58
N MET A 187 10.47 8.75 -19.75
CA MET A 187 11.74 8.05 -19.97
C MET A 187 13.00 8.82 -19.52
N GLN A 188 12.93 10.15 -19.38
CA GLN A 188 14.12 11.00 -19.25
C GLN A 188 14.18 11.82 -17.97
N THR A 189 13.14 11.83 -17.12
CA THR A 189 13.17 12.30 -15.70
C THR A 189 11.82 12.65 -15.13
N ALA A 190 10.98 13.28 -15.95
CA ALA A 190 9.95 14.12 -15.40
C ALA A 190 8.84 13.24 -14.80
N LEU A 191 8.71 13.30 -13.47
CA LEU A 191 7.45 12.94 -12.82
C LEU A 191 6.45 14.04 -13.14
N GLU A 192 5.31 13.63 -13.70
CA GLU A 192 4.22 14.50 -14.08
C GLU A 192 3.17 14.47 -12.99
N TYR A 193 2.99 15.57 -12.28
CA TYR A 193 1.87 15.74 -11.36
C TYR A 193 0.90 16.76 -11.94
N LYS A 194 -0.26 16.28 -12.41
CA LYS A 194 -1.29 17.12 -13.03
C LYS A 194 -2.57 17.09 -12.20
N PHE A 195 -3.12 18.27 -11.97
CA PHE A 195 -4.44 18.42 -11.36
C PHE A 195 -5.25 19.53 -12.04
N ASP A 196 -6.55 19.30 -12.21
CA ASP A 196 -7.55 20.31 -12.57
C ASP A 196 -8.62 20.30 -11.48
N LEU A 197 -9.00 21.48 -11.01
CA LEU A 197 -9.98 21.67 -9.93
C LEU A 197 -11.29 22.27 -10.47
N GLY A 198 -11.48 22.26 -11.79
CA GLY A 198 -12.68 22.78 -12.44
C GLY A 198 -12.53 24.14 -13.10
N SER A 199 -11.34 24.76 -13.03
CA SER A 199 -11.09 26.07 -13.63
C SER A 199 -9.75 26.18 -14.37
N GLY A 200 -9.18 25.02 -14.72
CA GLY A 200 -7.99 24.90 -15.56
C GLY A 200 -6.95 23.98 -14.94
N ALA A 201 -6.34 23.15 -15.80
CA ALA A 201 -5.34 22.19 -15.38
C ALA A 201 -3.99 22.84 -15.10
N ARG A 202 -3.27 22.30 -14.13
CA ARG A 202 -1.85 22.55 -13.89
C ARG A 202 -1.06 21.26 -13.96
N LEU A 203 0.04 21.31 -14.70
CA LEU A 203 1.07 20.28 -14.71
C LEU A 203 2.30 20.80 -13.96
N ILE A 204 2.82 19.99 -13.04
CA ILE A 204 4.09 20.20 -12.36
C ILE A 204 5.02 19.08 -12.78
N MET A 205 6.20 19.46 -13.26
CA MET A 205 7.29 18.51 -13.53
C MET A 205 8.18 18.42 -12.28
N GLY A 206 8.39 17.21 -11.79
CA GLY A 206 9.29 16.93 -10.67
C GLY A 206 10.52 16.16 -11.10
N GLY A 207 11.58 16.33 -10.30
CA GLY A 207 12.89 15.72 -10.50
C GLY A 207 13.89 16.62 -11.21
N ALA A 208 15.14 16.16 -11.31
CA ALA A 208 16.20 16.80 -12.09
C ALA A 208 15.82 16.81 -13.58
N VAL A 209 16.54 17.59 -14.39
CA VAL A 209 16.46 17.48 -15.85
C VAL A 209 17.48 16.42 -16.28
N ASP A 210 17.10 15.50 -17.18
CA ASP A 210 17.97 14.44 -17.76
C ASP A 210 18.50 13.33 -16.82
N HIS A 211 18.02 13.24 -15.58
CA HIS A 211 18.21 12.10 -14.66
C HIS A 211 17.57 10.78 -15.14
N ASN A 212 18.41 9.80 -15.42
CA ASN A 212 17.95 8.45 -15.69
C ASN A 212 17.46 7.78 -14.38
N ILE A 213 16.15 7.54 -14.28
CA ILE A 213 15.52 6.80 -13.16
C ILE A 213 16.24 5.47 -12.92
N GLY A 214 16.75 4.84 -13.99
CA GLY A 214 17.87 3.91 -13.91
C GLY A 214 17.67 2.75 -12.95
N ASN A 215 16.49 2.13 -12.91
CA ASN A 215 16.14 1.02 -12.01
C ASN A 215 16.59 1.20 -10.54
N LYS A 216 16.71 2.46 -10.09
CA LYS A 216 17.04 2.84 -8.71
C LYS A 216 15.79 3.31 -8.00
N TRP A 217 15.74 3.08 -6.69
CA TRP A 217 14.63 3.52 -5.88
C TRP A 217 14.66 5.04 -5.68
N GLU A 218 13.53 5.68 -5.99
CA GLU A 218 13.32 7.10 -5.76
C GLU A 218 12.10 7.31 -4.89
N LYS A 219 12.20 8.23 -3.93
CA LYS A 219 11.07 8.59 -3.06
C LYS A 219 10.36 9.83 -3.58
N VAL A 220 9.06 9.72 -3.72
CA VAL A 220 8.19 10.75 -4.27
C VAL A 220 7.16 11.16 -3.23
N HIS A 221 6.99 12.47 -3.08
CA HIS A 221 5.96 13.06 -2.25
C HIS A 221 5.31 14.21 -3.01
N MET A 222 4.01 14.09 -3.27
CA MET A 222 3.21 15.14 -3.90
C MET A 222 2.16 15.61 -2.92
N THR A 223 2.04 16.92 -2.77
CA THR A 223 1.02 17.51 -1.91
C THR A 223 0.25 18.57 -2.68
N ARG A 224 -1.06 18.63 -2.46
CA ARG A 224 -1.87 19.79 -2.84
C ARG A 224 -2.59 20.30 -1.61
N VAL A 225 -2.63 21.62 -1.46
CA VAL A 225 -3.54 22.31 -0.54
C VAL A 225 -4.25 23.39 -1.35
N ASP A 226 -5.57 23.28 -1.44
CA ASP A 226 -6.39 24.13 -2.29
C ASP A 226 -5.88 24.07 -3.75
N ARG A 227 -5.39 25.20 -4.27
CA ARG A 227 -4.83 25.34 -5.63
C ARG A 227 -3.32 25.10 -5.71
N ASN A 228 -2.64 25.03 -4.58
CA ASN A 228 -1.17 24.97 -4.51
C ASN A 228 -0.70 23.52 -4.49
N GLY A 229 -0.07 23.07 -5.56
CA GLY A 229 0.58 21.78 -5.67
C GLY A 229 2.08 21.87 -5.44
N ARG A 230 2.65 20.78 -4.93
CA ARG A 230 4.08 20.55 -4.75
C ARG A 230 4.40 19.12 -5.15
N ILE A 231 5.49 18.92 -5.87
CA ILE A 231 6.14 17.63 -6.08
C ILE A 231 7.54 17.69 -5.48
N GLU A 232 7.94 16.63 -4.80
CA GLU A 232 9.24 16.46 -4.18
C GLU A 232 9.77 15.07 -4.50
N VAL A 233 11.01 15.01 -4.99
CA VAL A 233 11.72 13.78 -5.34
C VAL A 233 12.99 13.73 -4.53
N THR A 234 13.19 12.63 -3.81
CA THR A 234 14.42 12.34 -3.05
C THR A 234 15.13 11.16 -3.69
N TYR A 235 16.38 11.38 -4.09
CA TYR A 235 17.22 10.41 -4.78
C TYR A 235 18.04 9.57 -3.80
N VAL A 236 18.49 8.40 -4.26
CA VAL A 236 19.54 7.63 -3.57
C VAL A 236 20.77 8.52 -3.40
N GLY A 237 21.24 8.69 -2.16
CA GLY A 237 22.31 9.63 -1.80
C GLY A 237 21.81 10.89 -1.06
N GLY A 238 20.49 11.12 -1.02
CA GLY A 238 19.87 12.15 -0.19
C GLY A 238 19.62 13.49 -0.88
N ASP A 239 19.99 13.64 -2.15
CA ASP A 239 19.62 14.82 -2.94
C ASP A 239 18.10 14.92 -3.08
N GLN A 240 17.57 16.12 -2.92
CA GLN A 240 16.13 16.37 -2.93
C GLN A 240 15.80 17.56 -3.82
N ILE A 241 14.84 17.38 -4.72
CA ILE A 241 14.35 18.42 -5.62
C ILE A 241 12.87 18.59 -5.41
N ALA A 242 12.44 19.83 -5.21
CA ALA A 242 11.03 20.16 -5.05
C ALA A 242 10.58 21.30 -5.97
N THR A 243 9.43 21.11 -6.59
CA THR A 243 8.80 22.07 -7.51
C THR A 243 7.39 22.35 -7.01
N THR A 244 6.99 23.63 -7.01
CA THR A 244 5.64 24.06 -6.63
C THR A 244 4.96 24.78 -7.77
N ALA A 245 3.64 24.66 -7.87
CA ALA A 245 2.85 25.50 -8.76
C ALA A 245 1.39 25.60 -8.30
N GLU A 246 0.71 26.63 -8.78
CA GLU A 246 -0.71 26.88 -8.50
C GLU A 246 -1.56 26.59 -9.74
N SER A 247 -2.74 25.98 -9.55
CA SER A 247 -3.72 25.81 -10.64
C SER A 247 -4.39 27.14 -11.03
N PRO A 248 -4.72 27.37 -12.31
CA PRO A 248 -5.49 28.54 -12.74
C PRO A 248 -6.87 28.67 -12.09
N GLY A 249 -7.48 29.86 -12.23
CA GLY A 249 -8.89 30.10 -11.87
C GLY A 249 -9.15 30.25 -10.38
N SER A 250 -10.42 30.04 -9.97
CA SER A 250 -10.88 30.25 -8.60
C SER A 250 -11.23 28.97 -7.85
N SER A 251 -11.36 27.84 -8.56
CA SER A 251 -11.75 26.58 -7.94
C SER A 251 -10.58 25.98 -7.17
N ASN A 252 -10.85 25.48 -5.96
CA ASN A 252 -9.84 24.99 -5.01
C ASN A 252 -10.13 23.59 -4.47
N ARG A 253 -11.12 22.89 -5.02
CA ARG A 253 -11.55 21.56 -4.58
C ARG A 253 -11.49 20.62 -5.77
N LEU A 254 -11.06 19.39 -5.50
CA LEU A 254 -11.09 18.30 -6.46
C LEU A 254 -12.44 17.59 -6.34
N ASP A 255 -13.32 17.82 -7.31
CA ASP A 255 -14.69 17.36 -7.31
C ASP A 255 -14.87 16.22 -8.32
N ILE A 256 -14.76 14.99 -7.82
CA ILE A 256 -14.68 13.76 -8.63
C ILE A 256 -15.84 12.81 -8.33
N PRO A 257 -17.11 13.18 -8.60
CA PRO A 257 -18.23 12.33 -8.26
C PRO A 257 -18.27 11.06 -9.14
N SER A 258 -18.77 9.95 -8.59
CA SER A 258 -18.88 8.65 -9.26
C SER A 258 -17.55 8.17 -9.86
N SER A 259 -16.43 8.57 -9.27
CA SER A 259 -15.12 8.43 -9.90
C SER A 259 -14.55 7.01 -9.85
N GLN A 260 -13.75 6.68 -10.86
CA GLN A 260 -12.86 5.52 -10.87
C GLN A 260 -11.41 5.96 -10.69
N GLY A 261 -10.70 5.30 -9.78
CA GLY A 261 -9.26 5.45 -9.58
C GLY A 261 -8.51 4.35 -10.31
N TYR A 262 -7.66 4.71 -11.26
CA TYR A 262 -6.77 3.82 -11.98
C TYR A 262 -5.37 3.92 -11.41
N PHE A 263 -4.79 2.80 -11.00
CA PHE A 263 -3.45 2.72 -10.43
C PHE A 263 -2.59 1.73 -11.19
N LEU A 264 -1.34 2.11 -11.42
CA LEU A 264 -0.31 1.38 -12.16
C LEU A 264 -0.67 1.10 -13.63
N GLY A 265 -1.84 1.52 -14.08
CA GLY A 265 -2.32 1.26 -15.43
C GLY A 265 -3.82 1.42 -15.54
N SER A 266 -4.32 1.13 -16.74
CA SER A 266 -5.74 0.98 -17.05
C SER A 266 -5.94 -0.25 -17.95
N PRO A 267 -7.18 -0.74 -18.08
CA PRO A 267 -7.52 -1.75 -19.08
C PRO A 267 -7.09 -1.34 -20.50
N PRO A 268 -6.65 -2.30 -21.33
CA PRO A 268 -6.42 -2.06 -22.76
C PRO A 268 -7.70 -1.57 -23.45
N GLU A 269 -7.54 -0.80 -24.53
CA GLU A 269 -8.65 -0.33 -25.36
C GLU A 269 -9.59 -1.48 -25.76
N GLY A 270 -10.91 -1.24 -25.64
CA GLY A 270 -11.94 -2.19 -26.08
C GLY A 270 -12.37 -3.25 -25.05
N ILE A 271 -11.73 -3.31 -23.88
CA ILE A 271 -12.21 -4.09 -22.73
C ILE A 271 -12.97 -3.13 -21.80
N ASN A 272 -14.28 -3.37 -21.58
CA ASN A 272 -15.14 -2.65 -20.63
C ASN A 272 -15.04 -1.11 -20.63
N GLY A 273 -14.80 -0.47 -21.78
CA GLY A 273 -14.73 1.00 -21.87
C GLY A 273 -13.35 1.62 -21.63
N GLY A 274 -12.26 0.87 -21.80
CA GLY A 274 -10.87 1.35 -21.65
C GLY A 274 -10.57 2.72 -22.29
N LEU A 275 -9.76 3.51 -21.60
CA LEU A 275 -9.52 4.93 -21.90
C LEU A 275 -8.53 5.13 -23.04
N THR A 276 -9.03 5.61 -24.18
CA THR A 276 -8.30 5.85 -25.44
C THR A 276 -7.22 6.94 -25.39
N HIS A 277 -6.99 7.56 -24.23
CA HIS A 277 -6.09 8.71 -24.09
C HIS A 277 -5.06 8.55 -22.97
N LEU A 278 -5.09 7.46 -22.20
CA LEU A 278 -4.12 7.25 -21.14
C LEU A 278 -2.79 6.71 -21.69
N PRO A 279 -1.65 7.18 -21.15
CA PRO A 279 -0.36 6.57 -21.44
C PRO A 279 -0.34 5.09 -21.03
N PRO A 280 0.54 4.26 -21.64
CA PRO A 280 0.66 2.87 -21.26
C PRO A 280 1.00 2.68 -19.78
N ASN A 281 0.65 1.50 -19.26
CA ASN A 281 0.75 1.15 -17.86
C ASN A 281 2.18 1.21 -17.31
N PHE A 282 2.28 1.34 -15.99
CA PHE A 282 3.52 1.35 -15.25
C PHE A 282 4.35 0.09 -15.52
N ILE A 283 5.65 0.28 -15.75
CA ILE A 283 6.64 -0.79 -15.83
C ILE A 283 7.69 -0.54 -14.74
N GLY A 284 7.93 -1.53 -13.89
CA GLY A 284 8.91 -1.42 -12.81
C GLY A 284 8.36 -1.95 -11.50
N CYS A 285 8.94 -1.48 -10.39
CA CYS A 285 8.49 -1.79 -9.05
C CYS A 285 8.13 -0.50 -8.31
N ILE A 286 7.08 -0.56 -7.50
CA ILE A 286 6.59 0.55 -6.70
C ILE A 286 6.24 0.04 -5.31
N ARG A 287 6.53 0.85 -4.30
CA ARG A 287 6.24 0.55 -2.90
C ARG A 287 5.77 1.74 -2.10
N TYR A 288 5.18 1.45 -0.94
CA TYR A 288 4.66 2.46 0.00
C TYR A 288 3.70 3.44 -0.67
N PHE A 289 2.91 2.96 -1.64
CA PHE A 289 2.01 3.81 -2.39
C PHE A 289 0.76 4.15 -1.56
N SER A 290 0.65 5.42 -1.17
CA SER A 290 -0.51 5.99 -0.51
C SER A 290 -1.03 7.25 -1.21
N VAL A 291 -2.33 7.47 -1.08
CA VAL A 291 -3.06 8.66 -1.52
C VAL A 291 -4.06 9.01 -0.41
N ASP A 292 -3.87 10.13 0.27
CA ASP A 292 -4.73 10.58 1.39
C ASP A 292 -4.98 9.48 2.43
N GLU A 293 -3.90 8.79 2.83
CA GLU A 293 -3.90 7.62 3.74
C GLU A 293 -4.51 6.34 3.16
N TYR A 294 -5.16 6.38 2.01
CA TYR A 294 -5.60 5.19 1.28
C TYR A 294 -4.41 4.54 0.57
N GLU A 295 -4.25 3.23 0.69
CA GLU A 295 -3.13 2.47 0.10
C GLU A 295 -3.64 1.53 -1.00
N PRO A 296 -3.63 1.96 -2.28
CA PRO A 296 -4.28 1.23 -3.37
C PRO A 296 -3.76 -0.19 -3.57
N ILE A 297 -2.43 -0.37 -3.52
CA ILE A 297 -1.80 -1.66 -3.80
C ILE A 297 -2.12 -2.66 -2.69
N VAL A 298 -1.95 -2.27 -1.43
CA VAL A 298 -2.15 -3.21 -0.33
C VAL A 298 -3.64 -3.56 -0.20
N ASN A 299 -4.55 -2.60 -0.38
CA ASN A 299 -5.99 -2.86 -0.35
C ASN A 299 -6.44 -3.79 -1.48
N ALA A 300 -5.74 -3.78 -2.61
CA ALA A 300 -5.99 -4.69 -3.72
C ALA A 300 -5.43 -6.11 -3.46
N TRP A 301 -4.30 -6.26 -2.76
CA TRP A 301 -3.64 -7.56 -2.56
C TRP A 301 -4.11 -8.35 -1.34
N VAL A 302 -4.61 -7.66 -0.31
CA VAL A 302 -5.48 -8.31 0.67
C VAL A 302 -6.73 -8.68 -0.13
N ASP A 303 -7.25 -9.91 -0.03
CA ASP A 303 -8.49 -10.33 -0.72
C ASP A 303 -9.67 -9.58 -0.10
N SER A 304 -9.69 -8.27 -0.33
CA SER A 304 -10.60 -7.32 0.23
C SER A 304 -11.97 -7.70 -0.28
N PRO A 305 -12.98 -7.84 0.60
CA PRO A 305 -14.35 -8.05 0.16
C PRO A 305 -14.93 -6.80 -0.52
N ASP A 306 -14.15 -5.74 -0.68
CA ASP A 306 -14.50 -4.54 -1.42
C ASP A 306 -14.62 -4.87 -2.91
N SER A 307 -15.85 -5.08 -3.36
CA SER A 307 -16.21 -5.38 -4.75
C SER A 307 -15.89 -4.24 -5.72
N SER A 308 -15.41 -3.08 -5.22
CA SER A 308 -14.98 -1.94 -6.03
C SER A 308 -13.56 -2.09 -6.59
N ILE A 309 -12.84 -3.17 -6.27
CA ILE A 309 -11.45 -3.33 -6.70
C ILE A 309 -11.32 -4.39 -7.80
N GLU A 310 -10.88 -3.97 -9.00
CA GLU A 310 -10.52 -4.87 -10.10
C GLU A 310 -8.99 -4.92 -10.26
N ILE A 311 -8.44 -6.12 -10.46
CA ILE A 311 -6.99 -6.35 -10.53
C ILE A 311 -6.69 -7.33 -11.64
N GLN A 312 -5.84 -6.93 -12.59
CA GLN A 312 -5.24 -7.87 -13.52
C GLN A 312 -4.00 -8.53 -12.89
N LYS A 313 -4.22 -9.57 -12.07
CA LYS A 313 -3.17 -10.22 -11.26
C LYS A 313 -2.08 -10.94 -12.07
N GLY A 314 -2.35 -11.38 -13.30
CA GLY A 314 -1.44 -12.27 -14.07
C GLY A 314 -0.08 -11.66 -14.42
N SER A 315 0.04 -10.34 -14.33
CA SER A 315 1.20 -9.53 -14.73
C SER A 315 1.81 -8.74 -13.58
N MET A 316 1.23 -8.86 -12.38
CA MET A 316 1.67 -8.16 -11.17
C MET A 316 2.11 -9.14 -10.11
N ARG A 317 3.30 -8.95 -9.55
CA ARG A 317 3.86 -9.80 -8.50
C ARG A 317 4.30 -8.98 -7.29
N PRO A 318 4.20 -9.51 -6.08
CA PRO A 318 4.91 -8.93 -4.94
C PRO A 318 6.41 -8.79 -5.25
N CYS A 319 7.02 -7.78 -4.65
CA CYS A 319 8.48 -7.64 -4.69
C CYS A 319 9.17 -8.83 -4.01
N THR A 320 10.36 -9.14 -4.49
CA THR A 320 11.25 -10.16 -3.93
C THR A 320 12.47 -9.49 -3.31
N ALA A 321 13.25 -10.22 -2.52
CA ALA A 321 14.48 -9.69 -1.92
C ALA A 321 15.45 -9.10 -2.96
N SER A 322 15.51 -9.65 -4.18
CA SER A 322 16.35 -9.10 -5.25
C SER A 322 15.83 -7.76 -5.79
N ASP A 323 14.53 -7.46 -5.66
CA ASP A 323 13.99 -6.16 -6.03
C ASP A 323 14.36 -5.07 -5.00
N GLU A 324 14.70 -5.45 -3.77
CA GLU A 324 15.07 -4.52 -2.69
C GLU A 324 16.54 -4.12 -2.71
N LEU A 325 17.44 -4.97 -3.22
CA LEU A 325 18.90 -4.86 -3.08
C LEU A 325 19.62 -3.91 -4.07
N TYR A 326 18.90 -3.26 -4.99
CA TYR A 326 19.49 -2.30 -5.93
C TYR A 326 19.45 -0.88 -5.34
N GLU A 327 20.44 -0.56 -4.50
CA GLU A 327 20.79 0.80 -4.07
C GLU A 327 21.77 1.45 -5.07
#